data_AF-D2C6C1-F1
#
_entry.id   AF-D2C6C1-F1
#
_cell.length_a   1.000
_cell.length_b   1.000
_cell.length_c   1.000
_cell.angle_alpha   90.00
_cell.angle_beta   90.00
_cell.angle_gamma   90.00
#
_symmetry.space_group_name_H-M   'P 1'
#
loop_
_entity.id
_entity.type
_entity.pdbx_description
1 polymer ?
#
loop_
_entity_poly.entity_id
_entity_poly.type
_entity_poly.pdbx_seq_one_letter_code
_entity_poly.pdbx_strand_id
1 'polypeptide(L)'
;MILIVFQKILAKTPIWTGNIDSKSDTIQPTGIMGSLRWWTEALLRGMEEFACDPTSNSRCPDDGNYCPSCLIFGATGRRRLFRLEINGGERISFRRINIKPSNRSRGWFFGPGVAGNLELKMISLDGKFDEVLVLTPLIIASKWGGIGAKTQLGYGVVEVTNPPDISFENFKKVLENLSQKGKRQRSNEPDFPDLREMFFAKVRFKVNKSSWWKEIDGITEEETKQAMEVCIRNDFLPIAPVIKNWLRYGNGSRIWRSNQNVKGLENWLFGTSKKVCPKCYSAKIDKESNETYKCRDCGQKFGAGEIINRCASKINISCAYKISDDLWEIRIWGWIPQSTFYGFQRESFLNNLKDALSSREFYTLLGNQTSDHRLDVWREYASNRDTIKEERNFDDFIESLLREDK
;
A
#
# COMPACT_ATOMS: atom_id res chain seq x y z
N MET A 1 33.86 -7.59 -12.62
CA MET A 1 32.69 -8.41 -13.00
C MET A 1 31.44 -7.61 -12.63
N ILE A 2 30.51 -7.39 -13.56
CA ILE A 2 29.25 -6.68 -13.26
C ILE A 2 28.29 -7.71 -12.64
N LEU A 3 27.87 -7.48 -11.40
CA LEU A 3 26.85 -8.31 -10.74
C LEU A 3 25.50 -8.10 -11.44
N ILE A 4 24.86 -9.20 -11.88
CA ILE A 4 23.53 -9.21 -12.47
C ILE A 4 22.70 -10.27 -11.75
N VAL A 5 21.57 -9.87 -11.19
CA VAL A 5 20.66 -10.74 -10.43
C VAL A 5 19.29 -10.75 -11.11
N PHE A 6 18.70 -11.93 -11.21
CA PHE A 6 17.38 -12.14 -11.81
C PHE A 6 16.41 -12.65 -10.75
N GLN A 7 15.22 -12.07 -10.70
CA GLN A 7 14.12 -12.52 -9.85
C GLN A 7 12.83 -12.61 -10.65
N LYS A 8 12.20 -13.78 -10.65
CA LYS A 8 10.87 -13.97 -11.26
C LYS A 8 9.78 -13.55 -10.29
N ILE A 9 8.79 -12.84 -10.78
CA ILE A 9 7.57 -12.51 -10.03
C ILE A 9 6.33 -12.81 -10.88
N LEU A 10 5.25 -13.21 -10.22
CA LEU A 10 3.94 -13.41 -10.83
C LEU A 10 2.98 -12.34 -10.34
N ALA A 11 2.44 -11.52 -11.23
CA ALA A 11 1.40 -10.55 -10.90
C ALA A 11 0.05 -11.24 -10.72
N LYS A 12 -0.41 -11.35 -9.46
CA LYS A 12 -1.71 -11.93 -9.08
C LYS A 12 -2.86 -10.95 -9.26
N THR A 13 -2.57 -9.66 -9.20
CA THR A 13 -3.48 -8.60 -9.65
C THR A 13 -2.73 -7.72 -10.65
N PRO A 14 -3.44 -7.01 -11.54
CA PRO A 14 -2.76 -6.15 -12.49
C PRO A 14 -1.84 -5.16 -11.77
N ILE A 15 -0.65 -4.97 -12.30
CA ILE A 15 0.26 -3.91 -11.88
C ILE A 15 -0.03 -2.70 -12.75
N TRP A 16 -0.15 -1.54 -12.11
CA TRP A 16 -0.28 -0.27 -12.83
C TRP A 16 1.00 0.55 -12.69
N THR A 17 1.61 0.89 -13.83
CA THR A 17 2.71 1.84 -13.91
C THR A 17 2.44 2.80 -15.07
N GLY A 18 2.37 4.10 -14.78
CA GLY A 18 2.08 5.10 -15.80
C GLY A 18 3.28 5.36 -16.70
N ASN A 19 3.08 5.30 -18.01
CA ASN A 19 3.99 5.87 -19.00
C ASN A 19 3.77 7.39 -19.14
N ILE A 20 4.44 8.02 -20.11
CA ILE A 20 4.32 9.47 -20.38
C ILE A 20 2.88 9.92 -20.68
N ASP A 21 2.05 9.03 -21.23
CA ASP A 21 0.63 9.27 -21.54
C ASP A 21 -0.31 8.85 -20.40
N SER A 22 0.21 8.54 -19.22
CA SER A 22 -0.56 8.00 -18.08
C SER A 22 -1.33 6.70 -18.38
N LYS A 23 -0.81 5.90 -19.32
CA LYS A 23 -1.28 4.54 -19.65
C LYS A 23 -0.37 3.49 -19.03
N SER A 24 -0.89 2.28 -18.85
CA SER A 24 -0.15 1.14 -18.26
C SER A 24 -0.19 -0.05 -19.21
N ASP A 25 0.32 0.16 -20.41
CA ASP A 25 0.33 -0.87 -21.46
C ASP A 25 1.55 -1.81 -21.33
N THR A 26 2.63 -1.33 -20.72
CA THR A 26 3.83 -2.10 -20.35
C THR A 26 4.32 -1.66 -18.97
N ILE A 27 5.05 -2.54 -18.28
CA ILE A 27 5.66 -2.18 -16.98
C ILE A 27 6.74 -1.14 -17.18
N GLN A 28 6.62 -0.04 -16.45
CA GLN A 28 7.66 0.98 -16.36
C GLN A 28 8.53 0.69 -15.13
N PRO A 29 9.84 0.41 -15.30
CA PRO A 29 10.73 0.12 -14.17
C PRO A 29 10.79 1.25 -13.14
N THR A 30 10.59 2.50 -13.57
CA THR A 30 10.53 3.68 -12.68
C THR A 30 9.36 3.62 -11.70
N GLY A 31 8.18 3.11 -12.13
CA GLY A 31 7.02 2.95 -11.27
C GLY A 31 7.23 1.87 -10.20
N ILE A 32 7.83 0.74 -10.59
CA ILE A 32 8.19 -0.32 -9.65
C ILE A 32 9.26 0.17 -8.66
N MET A 33 10.30 0.83 -9.17
CA MET A 33 11.35 1.39 -8.33
C MET A 33 10.83 2.42 -7.33
N GLY A 34 9.86 3.24 -7.71
CA GLY A 34 9.19 4.15 -6.78
C GLY A 34 8.48 3.42 -5.64
N SER A 35 7.77 2.33 -5.95
CA SER A 35 7.10 1.51 -4.91
C SER A 35 8.09 0.74 -4.02
N LEU A 36 9.19 0.21 -4.59
CA LEU A 36 10.23 -0.45 -3.81
C LEU A 36 10.95 0.54 -2.88
N ARG A 37 11.20 1.76 -3.36
CA ARG A 37 11.69 2.85 -2.52
C ARG A 37 10.73 3.14 -1.37
N TRP A 38 9.43 3.21 -1.62
CA TRP A 38 8.43 3.43 -0.57
C TRP A 38 8.46 2.33 0.52
N TRP A 39 8.53 1.06 0.13
CA TRP A 39 8.66 -0.06 1.07
C TRP A 39 9.99 -0.04 1.82
N THR A 40 11.08 0.34 1.15
CA THR A 40 12.39 0.53 1.79
C THR A 40 12.31 1.65 2.83
N GLU A 41 11.70 2.78 2.50
CA GLU A 41 11.55 3.90 3.42
C GLU A 41 10.71 3.54 4.64
N ALA A 42 9.62 2.77 4.47
CA ALA A 42 8.84 2.26 5.60
C ALA A 42 9.66 1.34 6.52
N LEU A 43 10.44 0.43 5.93
CA LEU A 43 11.36 -0.45 6.66
C LEU A 43 12.43 0.34 7.40
N LEU A 44 13.07 1.31 6.75
CA LEU A 44 14.09 2.18 7.34
C LEU A 44 13.53 2.95 8.54
N ARG A 45 12.34 3.55 8.43
CA ARG A 45 11.72 4.26 9.57
C ARG A 45 11.46 3.31 10.74
N GLY A 46 11.00 2.10 10.45
CA GLY A 46 10.87 1.05 11.47
C GLY A 46 12.21 0.57 12.05
N MET A 47 13.34 0.82 11.41
CA MET A 47 14.68 0.62 11.99
C MET A 47 15.19 1.85 12.75
N GLU A 48 14.35 2.87 12.97
CA GLU A 48 14.77 4.21 13.45
C GLU A 48 15.78 4.92 12.53
N GLU A 49 15.92 4.45 11.29
CA GLU A 49 16.75 5.10 10.28
C GLU A 49 16.00 6.26 9.62
N PHE A 50 16.72 7.36 9.38
CA PHE A 50 16.12 8.53 8.73
C PHE A 50 15.82 8.26 7.25
N ALA A 51 14.62 8.61 6.80
CA ALA A 51 14.26 8.61 5.38
C ALA A 51 13.57 9.92 5.00
N CYS A 52 14.22 10.73 4.14
CA CYS A 52 13.66 12.01 3.70
C CYS A 52 12.45 11.84 2.78
N ASP A 53 11.58 12.84 2.75
CA ASP A 53 10.61 13.01 1.66
C ASP A 53 11.32 13.46 0.38
N PRO A 54 11.32 12.67 -0.71
CA PRO A 54 11.94 13.09 -1.97
C PRO A 54 11.20 14.25 -2.66
N THR A 55 9.99 14.58 -2.22
CA THR A 55 9.13 15.63 -2.79
C THR A 55 9.10 16.93 -2.00
N SER A 56 9.72 16.97 -0.82
CA SER A 56 9.78 18.17 0.01
C SER A 56 10.98 19.07 -0.35
N ASN A 57 10.98 20.29 0.22
CA ASN A 57 12.13 21.19 0.16
C ASN A 57 13.31 20.70 1.03
N SER A 58 13.06 19.80 1.97
CA SER A 58 14.06 19.19 2.85
C SER A 58 14.62 17.88 2.30
N ARG A 59 14.40 17.58 1.02
CA ARG A 59 14.93 16.39 0.34
C ARG A 59 16.46 16.36 0.29
N CYS A 60 17.04 15.18 0.15
CA CYS A 60 18.49 15.04 -0.01
C CYS A 60 18.99 15.64 -1.34
N PRO A 61 20.25 16.12 -1.41
CA PRO A 61 21.22 16.20 -0.32
C PRO A 61 20.96 17.38 0.64
N ASP A 62 21.44 17.23 1.87
CA ASP A 62 21.50 18.29 2.89
C ASP A 62 22.96 18.42 3.33
N ASP A 63 23.63 19.50 2.93
CA ASP A 63 25.08 19.68 3.07
C ASP A 63 25.92 18.48 2.59
N GLY A 64 25.53 17.92 1.44
CA GLY A 64 26.20 16.75 0.86
C GLY A 64 25.85 15.41 1.53
N ASN A 65 25.00 15.42 2.56
CA ASN A 65 24.55 14.22 3.26
C ASN A 65 23.27 13.63 2.64
N TYR A 66 23.19 12.30 2.63
CA TYR A 66 22.09 11.54 2.07
C TYR A 66 21.51 10.57 3.12
N CYS A 67 20.20 10.34 3.08
CA CYS A 67 19.57 9.27 3.83
C CYS A 67 19.83 7.90 3.15
N PRO A 68 19.72 6.77 3.87
CA PRO A 68 19.99 5.45 3.29
C PRO A 68 19.13 5.12 2.05
N SER A 69 17.87 5.53 2.01
CA SER A 69 17.02 5.39 0.82
C SER A 69 17.62 6.09 -0.42
N CYS A 70 18.12 7.32 -0.25
CA CYS A 70 18.79 8.06 -1.33
C CYS A 70 20.15 7.47 -1.71
N LEU A 71 20.86 6.81 -0.78
CA LEU A 71 22.09 6.09 -1.08
C LEU A 71 21.84 4.90 -2.01
N ILE A 72 20.70 4.21 -1.85
CA ILE A 72 20.29 3.04 -2.64
C ILE A 72 19.68 3.46 -3.98
N PHE A 73 18.63 4.28 -3.93
CA PHE A 73 17.77 4.62 -5.08
C PHE A 73 18.22 5.89 -5.83
N GLY A 74 19.27 6.56 -5.35
CA GLY A 74 19.75 7.82 -5.92
C GLY A 74 18.95 9.04 -5.46
N ALA A 75 19.53 10.21 -5.73
CA ALA A 75 18.96 11.53 -5.47
C ALA A 75 19.70 12.59 -6.31
N THR A 76 19.33 13.86 -6.19
CA THR A 76 20.08 14.95 -6.81
C THR A 76 21.55 14.86 -6.43
N GLY A 77 22.46 14.92 -7.41
CA GLY A 77 23.91 14.82 -7.17
C GLY A 77 24.43 13.39 -6.89
N ARG A 78 23.57 12.36 -6.90
CA ARG A 78 23.99 10.97 -6.65
C ARG A 78 23.21 9.96 -7.49
N ARG A 79 23.95 9.14 -8.27
CA ARG A 79 23.37 8.00 -8.99
C ARG A 79 22.92 6.90 -8.02
N ARG A 80 21.88 6.16 -8.42
CA ARG A 80 21.45 4.92 -7.77
C ARG A 80 22.51 3.81 -7.88
N LEU A 81 22.45 2.82 -6.99
CA LEU A 81 23.41 1.69 -6.96
C LEU A 81 23.17 0.64 -8.04
N PHE A 82 21.96 0.58 -8.60
CA PHE A 82 21.56 -0.47 -9.55
C PHE A 82 20.67 0.07 -10.68
N ARG A 83 20.60 -0.65 -11.78
CA ARG A 83 19.60 -0.49 -12.84
C ARG A 83 18.60 -1.63 -12.73
N LEU A 84 17.32 -1.28 -12.76
CA LEU A 84 16.23 -2.25 -12.80
C LEU A 84 15.69 -2.32 -14.23
N GLU A 85 15.70 -3.52 -14.80
CA GLU A 85 15.00 -3.86 -16.03
C GLU A 85 13.89 -4.86 -15.68
N ILE A 86 12.74 -4.73 -16.34
CA ILE A 86 11.60 -5.61 -16.10
C ILE A 86 11.08 -6.08 -17.46
N ASN A 87 11.04 -7.38 -17.65
CA ASN A 87 10.58 -8.03 -18.87
C ASN A 87 9.37 -8.91 -18.58
N GLY A 88 8.62 -9.25 -19.63
CA GLY A 88 7.42 -10.07 -19.54
C GLY A 88 6.18 -9.29 -19.12
N GLY A 89 5.19 -10.05 -18.66
CA GLY A 89 3.85 -9.58 -18.37
C GLY A 89 3.05 -9.25 -19.63
N GLU A 90 1.73 -9.32 -19.52
CA GLU A 90 0.80 -9.00 -20.57
C GLU A 90 -0.25 -8.02 -20.09
N ARG A 91 -0.58 -7.06 -20.95
CA ARG A 91 -1.65 -6.11 -20.67
C ARG A 91 -2.99 -6.81 -20.77
N ILE A 92 -3.71 -6.89 -19.65
CA ILE A 92 -5.07 -7.43 -19.64
C ILE A 92 -6.01 -6.37 -20.22
N SER A 93 -6.56 -6.64 -21.41
CA SER A 93 -7.40 -5.67 -22.12
C SER A 93 -8.87 -5.82 -21.76
N PHE A 94 -9.43 -4.79 -21.13
CA PHE A 94 -10.86 -4.64 -20.88
C PHE A 94 -11.23 -3.15 -20.88
N ARG A 95 -12.51 -2.85 -21.10
CA ARG A 95 -13.03 -1.49 -20.96
C ARG A 95 -12.90 -1.04 -19.51
N ARG A 96 -12.51 0.21 -19.28
CA ARG A 96 -12.42 0.78 -17.93
C ARG A 96 -13.72 0.55 -17.16
N ILE A 97 -13.62 -0.16 -16.05
CA ILE A 97 -14.71 -0.53 -15.15
C ILE A 97 -15.08 0.68 -14.31
N ASN A 98 -16.38 0.94 -14.17
CA ASN A 98 -16.92 1.90 -13.23
C ASN A 98 -17.76 1.15 -12.19
N ILE A 99 -17.22 0.93 -11.00
CA ILE A 99 -17.96 0.32 -9.89
C ILE A 99 -18.70 1.43 -9.17
N LYS A 100 -20.02 1.45 -9.30
CA LYS A 100 -20.89 2.48 -8.76
C LYS A 100 -21.89 1.85 -7.79
N PRO A 101 -21.52 1.71 -6.50
CA PRO A 101 -22.41 1.17 -5.47
C PRO A 101 -23.76 1.87 -5.43
N SER A 102 -24.78 1.14 -5.00
CA SER A 102 -26.15 1.64 -4.91
C SER A 102 -26.23 2.94 -4.08
N ASN A 103 -27.13 3.85 -4.48
CA ASN A 103 -27.33 5.16 -3.84
C ASN A 103 -26.11 6.10 -3.90
N ARG A 104 -25.15 5.88 -4.81
CA ARG A 104 -24.04 6.81 -5.08
C ARG A 104 -24.22 7.53 -6.40
N SER A 105 -23.85 8.81 -6.43
CA SER A 105 -23.81 9.62 -7.66
C SER A 105 -22.51 9.42 -8.45
N ARG A 106 -21.44 8.94 -7.80
CA ARG A 106 -20.12 8.70 -8.41
C ARG A 106 -19.65 7.28 -8.09
N GLY A 107 -18.91 6.69 -9.02
CA GLY A 107 -18.26 5.39 -8.84
C GLY A 107 -16.74 5.51 -8.77
N TRP A 108 -16.10 4.37 -8.57
CA TRP A 108 -14.65 4.22 -8.65
C TRP A 108 -14.30 3.56 -9.96
N PHE A 109 -13.21 4.04 -10.54
CA PHE A 109 -12.74 3.53 -11.81
C PHE A 109 -11.57 2.57 -11.63
N PHE A 110 -11.68 1.42 -12.26
CA PHE A 110 -10.60 0.44 -12.39
C PHE A 110 -10.30 0.23 -13.87
N GLY A 111 -9.06 0.50 -14.29
CA GLY A 111 -8.61 0.36 -15.67
C GLY A 111 -7.70 -0.85 -15.89
N PRO A 112 -7.35 -1.14 -17.15
CA PRO A 112 -6.33 -2.10 -17.51
C PRO A 112 -4.98 -1.88 -16.81
N GLY A 113 -4.22 -2.96 -16.71
CA GLY A 113 -2.84 -2.99 -16.23
C GLY A 113 -2.15 -4.25 -16.77
N VAL A 114 -0.90 -4.46 -16.35
CA VAL A 114 -0.09 -5.60 -16.79
C VAL A 114 -0.12 -6.69 -15.73
N ALA A 115 -0.37 -7.94 -16.12
CA ALA A 115 -0.32 -9.10 -15.22
C ALA A 115 0.48 -10.26 -15.82
N GLY A 116 0.52 -11.40 -15.14
CA GLY A 116 1.26 -12.59 -15.56
C GLY A 116 2.71 -12.59 -15.07
N ASN A 117 3.53 -13.43 -15.71
CA ASN A 117 4.92 -13.66 -15.33
C ASN A 117 5.82 -12.51 -15.76
N LEU A 118 6.59 -11.99 -14.82
CA LEU A 118 7.56 -10.91 -15.00
C LEU A 118 8.94 -11.36 -14.53
N GLU A 119 9.98 -10.85 -15.17
CA GLU A 119 11.37 -11.05 -14.75
C GLU A 119 12.00 -9.71 -14.40
N LEU A 120 12.44 -9.58 -13.15
CA LEU A 120 13.17 -8.44 -12.64
C LEU A 120 14.66 -8.72 -12.79
N LYS A 121 15.34 -7.89 -13.56
CA LYS A 121 16.78 -7.95 -13.76
C LYS A 121 17.42 -6.73 -13.09
N MET A 122 18.21 -7.00 -12.05
CA MET A 122 18.95 -6.01 -11.28
C MET A 122 20.41 -6.02 -11.74
N ILE A 123 20.89 -4.88 -12.24
CA ILE A 123 22.24 -4.73 -12.76
C ILE A 123 22.99 -3.77 -11.83
N SER A 124 24.08 -4.24 -11.23
CA SER A 124 24.95 -3.37 -10.40
C SER A 124 25.52 -2.22 -11.23
N LEU A 125 25.37 -1.00 -10.71
CA LEU A 125 26.02 0.22 -11.22
C LEU A 125 27.15 0.70 -10.31
N ASP A 126 27.28 0.09 -9.13
CA ASP A 126 28.23 0.46 -8.10
C ASP A 126 28.67 -0.79 -7.32
N GLY A 127 29.96 -0.88 -6.98
CA GLY A 127 30.52 -2.05 -6.29
C GLY A 127 29.96 -2.28 -4.88
N LYS A 128 29.22 -1.30 -4.34
CA LYS A 128 28.50 -1.41 -3.06
C LYS A 128 27.08 -1.94 -3.20
N PHE A 129 26.60 -2.21 -4.42
CA PHE A 129 25.28 -2.80 -4.62
C PHE A 129 25.25 -4.25 -4.16
N ASP A 130 24.20 -4.60 -3.44
CA ASP A 130 23.83 -5.95 -3.06
C ASP A 130 22.32 -6.09 -3.32
N GLU A 131 21.90 -7.21 -3.91
CA GLU A 131 20.52 -7.48 -4.25
C GLU A 131 19.57 -7.50 -3.04
N VAL A 132 20.08 -7.76 -1.83
CA VAL A 132 19.27 -7.75 -0.60
C VAL A 132 18.57 -6.41 -0.38
N LEU A 133 19.19 -5.31 -0.83
CA LEU A 133 18.64 -3.95 -0.73
C LEU A 133 17.35 -3.76 -1.54
N VAL A 134 17.13 -4.62 -2.54
CA VAL A 134 15.95 -4.61 -3.41
C VAL A 134 15.02 -5.78 -3.07
N LEU A 135 15.59 -6.95 -2.80
CA LEU A 135 14.84 -8.17 -2.55
C LEU A 135 14.11 -8.16 -1.19
N THR A 136 14.71 -7.61 -0.13
CA THR A 136 14.04 -7.47 1.18
C THR A 136 12.72 -6.71 1.09
N PRO A 137 12.69 -5.44 0.61
CA PRO A 137 11.42 -4.71 0.47
C PRO A 137 10.48 -5.35 -0.57
N LEU A 138 11.01 -5.97 -1.64
CA LEU A 138 10.19 -6.68 -2.62
C LEU A 138 9.45 -7.87 -2.00
N ILE A 139 10.14 -8.70 -1.21
CA ILE A 139 9.56 -9.88 -0.57
C ILE A 139 8.50 -9.47 0.45
N ILE A 140 8.78 -8.46 1.30
CA ILE A 140 7.79 -7.91 2.24
C ILE A 140 6.55 -7.42 1.47
N ALA A 141 6.73 -6.62 0.43
CA ALA A 141 5.63 -6.14 -0.41
C ALA A 141 4.84 -7.29 -1.05
N SER A 142 5.53 -8.31 -1.55
CA SER A 142 4.93 -9.48 -2.21
C SER A 142 4.14 -10.38 -1.28
N LYS A 143 4.44 -10.38 0.03
CA LYS A 143 3.72 -11.18 1.02
C LYS A 143 2.57 -10.42 1.68
N TRP A 144 2.73 -9.11 1.87
CA TRP A 144 1.89 -8.33 2.78
C TRP A 144 1.20 -7.11 2.15
N GLY A 145 1.55 -6.75 0.91
CA GLY A 145 0.91 -5.63 0.22
C GLY A 145 1.00 -5.76 -1.30
N GLY A 146 1.53 -4.71 -1.95
CA GLY A 146 1.70 -4.68 -3.39
C GLY A 146 2.72 -3.63 -3.87
N ILE A 147 3.05 -3.69 -5.16
CA ILE A 147 4.02 -2.82 -5.85
C ILE A 147 3.39 -2.08 -7.04
N GLY A 148 4.11 -1.09 -7.57
CA GLY A 148 3.61 -0.18 -8.59
C GLY A 148 2.73 0.92 -8.00
N ALA A 149 1.92 1.55 -8.84
CA ALA A 149 1.05 2.65 -8.44
C ALA A 149 -0.42 2.21 -8.37
N LYS A 150 -1.25 3.04 -7.73
CA LYS A 150 -2.68 2.80 -7.52
C LYS A 150 -3.00 1.54 -6.69
N THR A 151 -2.08 1.07 -5.85
CA THR A 151 -2.31 -0.10 -4.99
C THR A 151 -3.53 0.05 -4.07
N GLN A 152 -3.87 1.29 -3.71
CA GLN A 152 -5.11 1.63 -3.00
C GLN A 152 -6.40 1.32 -3.78
N LEU A 153 -6.34 0.98 -5.06
CA LEU A 153 -7.48 0.62 -5.90
C LEU A 153 -7.51 -0.88 -6.26
N GLY A 154 -6.57 -1.68 -5.73
CA GLY A 154 -6.55 -3.12 -5.94
C GLY A 154 -5.35 -3.68 -6.69
N TYR A 155 -4.57 -2.81 -7.32
CA TYR A 155 -3.43 -3.17 -8.17
C TYR A 155 -2.24 -3.68 -7.36
N GLY A 156 -1.35 -4.41 -8.02
CA GLY A 156 0.03 -4.56 -7.59
C GLY A 156 0.35 -5.73 -6.68
N VAL A 157 -0.59 -6.66 -6.44
CA VAL A 157 -0.27 -7.89 -5.71
C VAL A 157 0.57 -8.78 -6.60
N VAL A 158 1.75 -9.16 -6.08
CA VAL A 158 2.69 -10.04 -6.76
C VAL A 158 3.11 -11.18 -5.84
N GLU A 159 3.49 -12.29 -6.43
CA GLU A 159 4.18 -13.40 -5.78
C GLU A 159 5.63 -13.42 -6.28
N VAL A 160 6.59 -13.55 -5.37
CA VAL A 160 8.00 -13.78 -5.74
C VAL A 160 8.20 -15.28 -5.90
N THR A 161 8.52 -15.72 -7.12
CA THR A 161 8.71 -17.15 -7.41
C THR A 161 10.10 -17.60 -6.95
N ASN A 162 10.16 -18.69 -6.17
CA ASN A 162 11.40 -19.21 -5.58
C ASN A 162 12.20 -18.08 -4.90
N PRO A 163 11.64 -17.43 -3.86
CA PRO A 163 12.31 -16.32 -3.21
C PRO A 163 13.67 -16.78 -2.66
N PRO A 164 14.74 -16.00 -2.84
CA PRO A 164 16.04 -16.32 -2.27
C PRO A 164 15.97 -16.30 -0.75
N ASP A 165 16.81 -17.12 -0.12
CA ASP A 165 16.96 -17.13 1.33
C ASP A 165 17.74 -15.88 1.77
N ILE A 166 16.99 -14.83 2.12
CA ILE A 166 17.54 -13.57 2.61
C ILE A 166 17.13 -13.38 4.07
N SER A 167 18.09 -12.97 4.90
CA SER A 167 17.83 -12.59 6.29
C SER A 167 17.82 -11.08 6.44
N PHE A 168 17.04 -10.60 7.40
CA PHE A 168 17.02 -9.18 7.75
C PHE A 168 18.37 -8.71 8.31
N GLU A 169 19.08 -9.59 9.01
CA GLU A 169 20.44 -9.32 9.48
C GLU A 169 21.40 -9.01 8.32
N ASN A 170 21.29 -9.71 7.19
CA ASN A 170 22.09 -9.41 6.00
C ASN A 170 21.76 -8.02 5.43
N PHE A 171 20.46 -7.69 5.34
CA PHE A 171 20.02 -6.36 4.90
C PHE A 171 20.63 -5.24 5.76
N LYS A 172 20.61 -5.39 7.09
CA LYS A 172 21.19 -4.41 8.02
C LYS A 172 22.70 -4.23 7.80
N LYS A 173 23.46 -5.33 7.73
CA LYS A 173 24.91 -5.29 7.49
C LYS A 173 25.28 -4.56 6.20
N VAL A 174 24.56 -4.85 5.11
CA VAL A 174 24.78 -4.16 3.83
C VAL A 174 24.44 -2.66 3.95
N LEU A 175 23.34 -2.32 4.62
CA LEU A 175 22.90 -0.94 4.83
C LEU A 175 23.91 -0.12 5.65
N GLU A 176 24.46 -0.70 6.71
CA GLU A 176 25.50 -0.08 7.55
C GLU A 176 26.74 0.26 6.73
N ASN A 177 27.21 -0.67 5.88
CA ASN A 177 28.35 -0.49 5.00
C ASN A 177 28.15 0.64 3.98
N LEU A 178 26.91 0.89 3.55
CA LEU A 178 26.58 2.01 2.65
C LEU A 178 26.69 3.38 3.35
N SER A 179 26.41 3.42 4.65
CA SER A 179 26.01 4.65 5.35
C SER A 179 27.10 5.24 6.25
N GLN A 180 28.36 4.80 6.16
CA GLN A 180 29.41 5.29 7.07
C GLN A 180 29.93 6.71 6.77
N LYS A 181 29.80 7.22 5.54
CA LYS A 181 30.23 8.59 5.16
C LYS A 181 29.08 9.37 4.53
N GLY A 182 28.82 10.57 5.03
CA GLY A 182 27.80 11.46 4.50
C GLY A 182 26.36 11.01 4.79
N LYS A 183 26.13 10.30 5.90
CA LYS A 183 24.79 9.88 6.32
C LYS A 183 24.08 11.03 7.01
N ARG A 184 22.92 11.39 6.48
CA ARG A 184 22.07 12.37 7.12
C ARG A 184 21.37 11.73 8.33
N GLN A 185 21.63 12.26 9.51
CA GLN A 185 20.96 11.86 10.75
C GLN A 185 19.99 12.96 11.16
N ARG A 186 18.71 12.62 11.21
CA ARG A 186 17.62 13.50 11.66
C ARG A 186 16.50 12.63 12.20
N SER A 187 15.63 13.19 13.05
CA SER A 187 14.38 12.54 13.41
C SER A 187 13.48 12.38 12.17
N ASN A 188 12.78 11.25 12.10
CA ASN A 188 11.75 11.06 11.09
C ASN A 188 10.54 11.96 11.38
N GLU A 189 9.91 12.45 10.32
CA GLU A 189 8.63 13.15 10.44
C GLU A 189 7.51 12.12 10.69
N PRO A 190 6.56 12.38 11.59
CA PRO A 190 5.51 11.44 11.97
C PRO A 190 4.49 11.19 10.84
N ASP A 191 4.54 11.96 9.75
CA ASP A 191 3.59 11.91 8.64
C ASP A 191 3.96 10.92 7.52
N PHE A 192 5.00 10.11 7.72
CA PHE A 192 5.41 9.08 6.76
C PHE A 192 5.24 7.65 7.27
N PRO A 193 5.01 6.70 6.35
CA PRO A 193 4.92 5.28 6.68
C PRO A 193 6.12 4.79 7.46
N ASP A 194 5.83 4.16 8.59
CA ASP A 194 6.73 3.40 9.45
C ASP A 194 6.18 1.98 9.59
N LEU A 195 7.01 0.98 9.31
CA LEU A 195 6.60 -0.42 9.34
C LEU A 195 6.15 -0.88 10.74
N ARG A 196 6.65 -0.28 11.82
CA ARG A 196 6.16 -0.53 13.20
C ARG A 196 4.71 -0.14 13.39
N GLU A 197 4.23 0.84 12.62
CA GLU A 197 2.88 1.38 12.70
C GLU A 197 1.95 0.80 11.62
N MET A 198 2.47 -0.11 10.79
CA MET A 198 1.71 -0.79 9.76
C MET A 198 0.92 -1.98 10.32
N PHE A 199 -0.18 -2.30 9.63
CA PHE A 199 -0.90 -3.55 9.81
C PHE A 199 -1.08 -4.24 8.46
N PHE A 200 -1.17 -5.57 8.49
CA PHE A 200 -1.37 -6.40 7.31
C PHE A 200 -2.42 -7.47 7.61
N ALA A 201 -3.34 -7.68 6.68
CA ALA A 201 -4.41 -8.67 6.82
C ALA A 201 -4.63 -9.41 5.51
N LYS A 202 -4.90 -10.71 5.61
CA LYS A 202 -5.36 -11.53 4.48
C LYS A 202 -6.73 -12.09 4.82
N VAL A 203 -7.73 -11.79 4.01
CA VAL A 203 -9.06 -12.39 4.09
C VAL A 203 -9.16 -13.43 2.99
N ARG A 204 -9.52 -14.66 3.36
CA ARG A 204 -9.69 -15.78 2.44
C ARG A 204 -11.12 -16.26 2.41
N PHE A 205 -11.54 -16.74 1.25
CA PHE A 205 -12.87 -17.31 1.03
C PHE A 205 -12.82 -18.27 -0.15
N LYS A 206 -13.75 -19.23 -0.15
CA LYS A 206 -13.95 -20.14 -1.28
C LYS A 206 -15.02 -19.62 -2.22
N VAL A 207 -14.85 -19.95 -3.50
CA VAL A 207 -15.77 -19.63 -4.57
C VAL A 207 -16.37 -20.93 -5.12
N ASN A 208 -17.68 -21.10 -4.94
CA ASN A 208 -18.37 -22.32 -5.35
C ASN A 208 -18.84 -22.28 -6.82
N LYS A 209 -18.97 -21.08 -7.39
CA LYS A 209 -19.44 -20.84 -8.77
C LYS A 209 -18.67 -19.69 -9.40
N SER A 210 -18.31 -19.82 -10.67
CA SER A 210 -17.59 -18.76 -11.42
C SER A 210 -18.37 -17.44 -11.53
N SER A 211 -19.68 -17.47 -11.31
CA SER A 211 -20.59 -16.32 -11.32
C SER A 211 -20.71 -15.57 -9.99
N TRP A 212 -19.95 -15.92 -8.95
CA TRP A 212 -20.10 -15.38 -7.59
C TRP A 212 -20.11 -13.85 -7.50
N TRP A 213 -19.41 -13.20 -8.43
CA TRP A 213 -19.24 -11.76 -8.48
C TRP A 213 -20.46 -11.01 -9.05
N LYS A 214 -21.40 -11.70 -9.72
CA LYS A 214 -22.52 -11.06 -10.44
C LYS A 214 -23.51 -10.34 -9.52
N GLU A 215 -23.54 -10.69 -8.24
CA GLU A 215 -24.44 -10.11 -7.24
C GLU A 215 -23.76 -9.01 -6.39
N ILE A 216 -22.50 -8.69 -6.68
CA ILE A 216 -21.77 -7.66 -5.93
C ILE A 216 -22.34 -6.28 -6.25
N ASP A 217 -22.61 -5.50 -5.20
CA ASP A 217 -23.19 -4.16 -5.34
C ASP A 217 -22.32 -3.23 -6.21
N GLY A 218 -22.98 -2.50 -7.10
CA GLY A 218 -22.35 -1.56 -8.02
C GLY A 218 -21.83 -2.15 -9.32
N ILE A 219 -22.09 -3.43 -9.60
CA ILE A 219 -21.84 -4.08 -10.91
C ILE A 219 -23.18 -4.23 -11.66
N THR A 220 -23.68 -3.14 -12.24
CA THR A 220 -25.02 -3.11 -12.86
C THR A 220 -24.97 -3.06 -14.39
N GLU A 221 -24.02 -2.31 -14.96
CA GLU A 221 -23.90 -2.09 -16.40
C GLU A 221 -23.34 -3.33 -17.13
N GLU A 222 -23.91 -3.68 -18.29
CA GLU A 222 -23.50 -4.86 -19.06
C GLU A 222 -22.03 -4.79 -19.49
N GLU A 223 -21.56 -3.62 -19.91
CA GLU A 223 -20.15 -3.38 -20.24
C GLU A 223 -19.21 -3.63 -19.04
N THR A 224 -19.68 -3.30 -17.84
CA THR A 224 -18.94 -3.55 -16.59
C THR A 224 -18.89 -5.07 -16.31
N LYS A 225 -19.98 -5.80 -16.55
CA LYS A 225 -20.00 -7.26 -16.40
C LYS A 225 -19.05 -7.95 -17.37
N GLN A 226 -19.04 -7.54 -18.65
CA GLN A 226 -18.11 -8.07 -19.65
C GLN A 226 -16.64 -7.82 -19.26
N ALA A 227 -16.33 -6.64 -18.74
CA ALA A 227 -14.99 -6.34 -18.24
C ALA A 227 -14.63 -7.18 -17.00
N MET A 228 -15.57 -7.42 -16.08
CA MET A 228 -15.37 -8.28 -14.91
C MET A 228 -15.14 -9.75 -15.31
N GLU A 229 -15.80 -10.25 -16.35
CA GLU A 229 -15.55 -11.59 -16.90
C GLU A 229 -14.11 -11.74 -17.41
N VAL A 230 -13.56 -10.69 -18.04
CA VAL A 230 -12.14 -10.67 -18.42
C VAL A 230 -11.26 -10.75 -17.17
N CYS A 231 -11.55 -9.99 -16.12
CA CYS A 231 -10.79 -10.04 -14.87
C CYS A 231 -10.81 -11.45 -14.26
N ILE A 232 -11.98 -12.07 -14.14
CA ILE A 232 -12.14 -13.42 -13.56
C ILE A 232 -11.37 -14.47 -14.36
N ARG A 233 -11.36 -14.39 -15.69
CA ARG A 233 -10.56 -15.29 -16.54
C ARG A 233 -9.05 -15.12 -16.36
N ASN A 234 -8.61 -14.01 -15.76
CA ASN A 234 -7.23 -13.71 -15.41
C ASN A 234 -7.00 -13.85 -13.89
N ASP A 235 -7.86 -14.58 -13.18
CA ASP A 235 -7.70 -14.96 -11.78
C ASP A 235 -7.73 -13.81 -10.76
N PHE A 236 -8.38 -12.69 -11.10
CA PHE A 236 -8.63 -11.59 -10.15
C PHE A 236 -10.01 -10.94 -10.33
N LEU A 237 -10.47 -10.22 -9.31
CA LEU A 237 -11.69 -9.41 -9.34
C LEU A 237 -11.47 -8.06 -8.64
N PRO A 238 -11.75 -6.92 -9.32
CA PRO A 238 -11.72 -5.57 -8.75
C PRO A 238 -12.72 -5.30 -7.61
N ILE A 239 -12.53 -5.91 -6.43
CA ILE A 239 -13.44 -5.77 -5.28
C ILE A 239 -13.16 -4.55 -4.39
N ALA A 240 -11.95 -3.99 -4.47
CA ALA A 240 -11.49 -2.92 -3.59
C ALA A 240 -12.45 -1.71 -3.51
N PRO A 241 -13.07 -1.23 -4.61
CA PRO A 241 -14.07 -0.16 -4.53
C PRO A 241 -15.29 -0.46 -3.67
N VAL A 242 -15.79 -1.70 -3.70
CA VAL A 242 -16.99 -2.11 -2.94
C VAL A 242 -16.67 -2.08 -1.45
N ILE A 243 -15.53 -2.67 -1.07
CA ILE A 243 -15.04 -2.68 0.31
C ILE A 243 -14.76 -1.25 0.78
N LYS A 244 -14.12 -0.41 -0.04
CA LYS A 244 -13.88 1.00 0.29
C LYS A 244 -15.17 1.80 0.46
N ASN A 245 -16.17 1.57 -0.38
CA ASN A 245 -17.48 2.20 -0.23
C ASN A 245 -18.15 1.77 1.08
N TRP A 246 -18.11 0.48 1.42
CA TRP A 246 -18.66 -0.03 2.68
C TRP A 246 -17.93 0.57 3.90
N LEU A 247 -16.60 0.57 3.90
CA LEU A 247 -15.79 1.18 4.97
C LEU A 247 -16.06 2.69 5.10
N ARG A 248 -16.16 3.41 3.97
CA ARG A 248 -16.26 4.88 3.99
C ARG A 248 -17.68 5.38 4.24
N TYR A 249 -18.70 4.66 3.76
CA TYR A 249 -20.05 5.18 3.72
C TYR A 249 -21.15 4.19 4.10
N GLY A 250 -20.86 2.89 4.13
CA GLY A 250 -21.78 1.84 4.57
C GLY A 250 -21.70 1.58 6.07
N ASN A 251 -22.10 0.38 6.48
CA ASN A 251 -22.05 -0.04 7.88
C ASN A 251 -20.62 -0.06 8.45
N GLY A 252 -19.62 -0.34 7.59
CA GLY A 252 -18.20 -0.27 7.96
C GLY A 252 -17.77 1.13 8.42
N SER A 253 -18.53 2.19 8.13
CA SER A 253 -18.22 3.52 8.67
C SER A 253 -18.31 3.62 10.19
N ARG A 254 -19.05 2.71 10.85
CA ARG A 254 -19.14 2.61 12.32
C ARG A 254 -17.79 2.28 12.97
N ILE A 255 -16.86 1.68 12.23
CA ILE A 255 -15.52 1.29 12.71
C ILE A 255 -14.69 2.52 13.12
N TRP A 256 -14.80 3.62 12.37
CA TRP A 256 -14.02 4.84 12.58
C TRP A 256 -14.86 6.06 13.00
N ARG A 257 -16.18 6.01 12.84
CA ARG A 257 -17.09 7.00 13.41
C ARG A 257 -17.32 6.67 14.89
N SER A 258 -16.36 7.05 15.73
CA SER A 258 -16.56 7.02 17.18
C SER A 258 -17.72 7.92 17.62
N ASN A 259 -18.13 7.85 18.89
CA ASN A 259 -19.15 8.75 19.49
C ASN A 259 -18.82 10.25 19.37
N GLN A 260 -17.61 10.62 18.93
CA GLN A 260 -17.25 12.00 18.61
C GLN A 260 -17.55 12.29 17.14
N ASN A 261 -18.43 13.27 16.90
CA ASN A 261 -18.85 13.76 15.58
C ASN A 261 -17.71 14.47 14.81
N VAL A 262 -16.63 13.77 14.49
CA VAL A 262 -15.50 14.32 13.73
C VAL A 262 -15.81 14.23 12.23
N LYS A 263 -16.62 15.18 11.74
CA LYS A 263 -16.97 15.32 10.32
C LYS A 263 -15.71 15.58 9.47
N GLY A 264 -15.33 14.65 8.59
CA GLY A 264 -14.24 14.83 7.64
C GLY A 264 -13.08 13.86 7.82
N LEU A 265 -13.07 13.06 8.89
CA LEU A 265 -12.04 12.02 9.13
C LEU A 265 -11.89 11.05 7.94
N GLU A 266 -13.00 10.79 7.23
CA GLU A 266 -12.99 10.00 6.00
C GLU A 266 -12.07 10.55 4.89
N ASN A 267 -11.82 11.87 4.87
CA ASN A 267 -10.94 12.48 3.88
C ASN A 267 -9.48 12.15 4.17
N TRP A 268 -9.10 12.05 5.44
CA TRP A 268 -7.75 11.64 5.82
C TRP A 268 -7.57 10.12 5.71
N LEU A 269 -8.51 9.33 6.25
CA LEU A 269 -8.40 7.87 6.30
C LEU A 269 -8.45 7.22 4.90
N PHE A 270 -9.34 7.70 4.04
CA PHE A 270 -9.54 7.17 2.68
C PHE A 270 -8.85 8.00 1.59
N GLY A 271 -8.08 9.02 1.98
CA GLY A 271 -7.32 9.89 1.10
C GLY A 271 -8.11 11.06 0.52
N THR A 272 -7.39 12.14 0.26
CA THR A 272 -7.95 13.42 -0.22
C THR A 272 -6.95 14.16 -1.12
N SER A 273 -7.47 14.82 -2.15
CA SER A 273 -6.69 15.75 -2.99
C SER A 273 -6.66 17.18 -2.43
N LYS A 274 -7.40 17.45 -1.36
CA LYS A 274 -7.53 18.75 -0.70
C LYS A 274 -6.73 18.77 0.60
N LYS A 275 -6.29 19.97 0.99
CA LYS A 275 -5.81 20.24 2.35
C LYS A 275 -6.95 20.07 3.35
N VAL A 276 -6.66 19.49 4.52
CA VAL A 276 -7.66 19.24 5.56
C VAL A 276 -7.22 19.79 6.92
N CYS A 277 -8.21 20.18 7.71
CA CYS A 277 -8.01 20.69 9.06
C CYS A 277 -7.40 19.60 9.97
N PRO A 278 -6.29 19.85 10.69
CA PRO A 278 -5.74 18.86 11.62
C PRO A 278 -6.64 18.60 12.84
N LYS A 279 -7.53 19.55 13.19
CA LYS A 279 -8.44 19.40 14.34
C LYS A 279 -9.73 18.65 14.03
N CYS A 280 -10.34 18.93 12.88
CA CYS A 280 -11.66 18.37 12.55
C CYS A 280 -11.70 17.65 11.20
N TYR A 281 -10.59 17.57 10.47
CA TYR A 281 -10.49 16.88 9.17
C TYR A 281 -11.38 17.44 8.05
N SER A 282 -11.99 18.62 8.26
CA SER A 282 -12.72 19.33 7.21
C SER A 282 -11.79 19.79 6.08
N ALA A 283 -12.26 19.63 4.84
CA ALA A 283 -11.59 20.16 3.64
C ALA A 283 -11.94 21.63 3.35
N LYS A 284 -12.74 22.30 4.19
CA LYS A 284 -13.10 23.72 4.03
C LYS A 284 -12.06 24.62 4.68
N ILE A 285 -10.85 24.56 4.13
CA ILE A 285 -9.71 25.36 4.56
C ILE A 285 -9.56 26.57 3.64
N ASP A 286 -9.54 27.75 4.23
CA ASP A 286 -9.29 29.01 3.54
C ASP A 286 -7.85 29.46 3.84
N LYS A 287 -7.12 29.86 2.81
CA LYS A 287 -5.78 30.43 2.95
C LYS A 287 -5.93 31.91 3.30
N GLU A 288 -5.53 32.31 4.51
CA GLU A 288 -5.59 33.72 4.94
C GLU A 288 -4.31 34.48 4.54
N SER A 289 -3.16 33.81 4.57
CA SER A 289 -1.88 34.35 4.12
C SER A 289 -0.98 33.23 3.56
N ASN A 290 0.25 33.55 3.16
CA ASN A 290 1.20 32.50 2.73
C ASN A 290 1.54 31.49 3.83
N GLU A 291 1.41 31.90 5.10
CA GLU A 291 1.83 31.10 6.25
C GLU A 291 0.66 30.60 7.08
N THR A 292 -0.56 31.12 6.87
CA THR A 292 -1.72 30.83 7.72
C THR A 292 -2.96 30.38 6.95
N TYR A 293 -3.66 29.44 7.56
CA TYR A 293 -4.90 28.84 7.07
C TYR A 293 -5.96 28.89 8.17
N LYS A 294 -7.23 29.05 7.77
CA LYS A 294 -8.38 29.02 8.68
C LYS A 294 -9.37 27.94 8.26
N CYS A 295 -9.83 27.15 9.22
CA CYS A 295 -10.88 26.17 8.98
C CYS A 295 -12.26 26.82 9.15
N ARG A 296 -13.13 26.73 8.13
CA ARG A 296 -14.50 27.28 8.22
C ARG A 296 -15.41 26.55 9.19
N ASP A 297 -15.23 25.24 9.34
CA ASP A 297 -16.13 24.44 10.19
C ASP A 297 -15.82 24.56 11.69
N CYS A 298 -14.53 24.62 12.10
CA CYS A 298 -14.16 24.75 13.51
C CYS A 298 -13.59 26.12 13.91
N GLY A 299 -13.46 27.07 12.95
CA GLY A 299 -12.98 28.44 13.17
C GLY A 299 -11.50 28.60 13.48
N GLN A 300 -10.77 27.51 13.69
CA GLN A 300 -9.36 27.51 14.13
C GLN A 300 -8.42 27.92 13.01
N LYS A 301 -7.30 28.55 13.40
CA LYS A 301 -6.21 28.95 12.51
C LYS A 301 -5.02 28.03 12.71
N PHE A 302 -4.30 27.76 11.63
CA PHE A 302 -3.16 26.86 11.58
C PHE A 302 -2.08 27.47 10.70
N GLY A 303 -0.82 27.26 11.07
CA GLY A 303 0.34 27.49 10.23
C GLY A 303 0.38 26.52 9.04
N ALA A 304 1.14 26.87 8.00
CA ALA A 304 1.27 26.05 6.81
C ALA A 304 1.80 24.63 7.07
N GLY A 305 2.68 24.47 8.08
CA GLY A 305 3.22 23.19 8.51
C GLY A 305 2.28 22.35 9.38
N GLU A 306 1.21 22.95 9.91
CA GLU A 306 0.23 22.25 10.75
C GLU A 306 -0.95 21.68 9.94
N ILE A 307 -1.14 22.17 8.71
CA ILE A 307 -2.21 21.70 7.83
C ILE A 307 -1.86 20.34 7.26
N ILE A 308 -2.80 19.40 7.38
CA ILE A 308 -2.71 18.10 6.72
C ILE A 308 -2.84 18.32 5.22
N ASN A 309 -1.77 18.04 4.49
CA ASN A 309 -1.73 18.14 3.04
C ASN A 309 -2.54 17.02 2.35
N ARG A 310 -2.68 17.12 1.04
CA ARG A 310 -3.24 16.03 0.21
C ARG A 310 -2.54 14.71 0.55
N CYS A 311 -3.31 13.67 0.80
CA CYS A 311 -2.78 12.39 1.24
C CYS A 311 -3.42 11.23 0.47
N ALA A 312 -2.66 10.15 0.30
CA ALA A 312 -3.20 8.89 -0.14
C ALA A 312 -4.04 8.23 0.96
N SER A 313 -4.82 7.23 0.58
CA SER A 313 -5.56 6.40 1.53
C SER A 313 -4.58 5.75 2.52
N LYS A 314 -4.93 5.77 3.81
CA LYS A 314 -4.19 5.06 4.87
C LYS A 314 -4.43 3.56 4.85
N ILE A 315 -5.45 3.12 4.12
CA ILE A 315 -5.89 1.73 3.98
C ILE A 315 -5.88 1.35 2.50
N ASN A 316 -5.06 0.37 2.17
CA ASN A 316 -5.00 -0.27 0.86
C ASN A 316 -5.77 -1.58 0.91
N ILE A 317 -6.47 -1.86 -0.18
CA ILE A 317 -7.25 -3.08 -0.36
C ILE A 317 -6.92 -3.58 -1.76
N SER A 318 -6.47 -4.82 -1.88
CA SER A 318 -6.18 -5.45 -3.18
C SER A 318 -7.48 -5.79 -3.94
N CYS A 319 -7.36 -6.14 -5.23
CA CYS A 319 -8.38 -6.98 -5.85
C CYS A 319 -8.47 -8.30 -5.07
N ALA A 320 -9.60 -9.00 -5.16
CA ALA A 320 -9.60 -10.41 -4.83
C ALA A 320 -8.79 -11.13 -5.90
N TYR A 321 -7.96 -12.09 -5.54
CA TYR A 321 -7.21 -12.91 -6.49
C TYR A 321 -7.19 -14.35 -6.06
N LYS A 322 -7.11 -15.23 -7.04
CA LYS A 322 -7.08 -16.67 -6.83
C LYS A 322 -5.72 -17.10 -6.32
N ILE A 323 -5.70 -17.90 -5.26
CA ILE A 323 -4.48 -18.49 -4.70
C ILE A 323 -4.37 -20.00 -4.99
N SER A 324 -5.50 -20.69 -5.08
CA SER A 324 -5.62 -22.07 -5.56
C SER A 324 -7.02 -22.29 -6.17
N ASP A 325 -7.35 -23.52 -6.61
CA ASP A 325 -8.54 -23.87 -7.39
C ASP A 325 -9.84 -23.12 -7.05
N ASP A 326 -10.28 -23.16 -5.79
CA ASP A 326 -11.50 -22.50 -5.32
C ASP A 326 -11.20 -21.39 -4.30
N LEU A 327 -9.94 -21.22 -3.88
CA LEU A 327 -9.55 -20.34 -2.79
C LEU A 327 -9.07 -18.99 -3.30
N TRP A 328 -9.70 -17.94 -2.79
CA TRP A 328 -9.42 -16.55 -3.14
C TRP A 328 -8.94 -15.78 -1.90
N GLU A 329 -8.11 -14.76 -2.14
CA GLU A 329 -7.53 -13.91 -1.11
C GLU A 329 -7.73 -12.44 -1.45
N ILE A 330 -7.99 -11.63 -0.42
CA ILE A 330 -7.92 -10.17 -0.44
C ILE A 330 -6.90 -9.74 0.60
N ARG A 331 -5.96 -8.88 0.20
CA ARG A 331 -5.04 -8.22 1.12
C ARG A 331 -5.58 -6.87 1.52
N ILE A 332 -5.50 -6.59 2.81
CA ILE A 332 -5.73 -5.27 3.38
C ILE A 332 -4.48 -4.90 4.14
N TRP A 333 -3.90 -3.75 3.84
CA TRP A 333 -2.73 -3.26 4.58
C TRP A 333 -2.80 -1.76 4.67
N GLY A 334 -2.14 -1.21 5.67
CA GLY A 334 -2.19 0.22 5.88
C GLY A 334 -1.14 0.68 6.86
N TRP A 335 -1.01 2.00 6.90
CA TRP A 335 -0.20 2.68 7.88
C TRP A 335 -1.08 3.76 8.51
N ILE A 336 -1.23 3.68 9.83
CA ILE A 336 -1.97 4.66 10.62
C ILE A 336 -1.02 5.13 11.72
N PRO A 337 -0.59 6.39 11.70
CA PRO A 337 0.39 6.89 12.66
C PRO A 337 -0.08 6.69 14.11
N GLN A 338 0.83 6.38 15.02
CA GLN A 338 0.52 6.26 16.45
C GLN A 338 0.20 7.63 17.05
N SER A 339 0.97 8.65 16.68
CA SER A 339 0.66 10.05 16.96
C SER A 339 -0.33 10.60 15.92
N THR A 340 -1.61 10.31 16.08
CA THR A 340 -2.63 10.91 15.21
C THR A 340 -3.00 12.32 15.63
N PHE A 341 -3.37 13.15 14.67
CA PHE A 341 -3.95 14.47 14.93
C PHE A 341 -5.27 14.34 15.71
N TYR A 342 -5.46 15.23 16.69
CA TYR A 342 -6.63 15.39 17.58
C TYR A 342 -7.74 14.32 17.47
N GLY A 343 -7.69 13.32 18.37
CA GLY A 343 -8.86 12.52 18.76
C GLY A 343 -9.11 11.21 18.01
N PHE A 344 -8.30 10.84 17.01
CA PHE A 344 -8.44 9.52 16.39
C PHE A 344 -7.94 8.41 17.31
N GLN A 345 -8.81 7.46 17.65
CA GLN A 345 -8.46 6.33 18.52
C GLN A 345 -7.92 5.17 17.67
N ARG A 346 -6.61 5.20 17.35
CA ARG A 346 -5.95 4.18 16.49
C ARG A 346 -6.24 2.76 16.96
N GLU A 347 -6.04 2.47 18.23
CA GLU A 347 -6.20 1.13 18.79
C GLU A 347 -7.64 0.64 18.68
N SER A 348 -8.60 1.50 19.01
CA SER A 348 -10.03 1.18 18.84
C SER A 348 -10.38 0.94 17.37
N PHE A 349 -9.85 1.76 16.46
CA PHE A 349 -10.06 1.59 15.03
C PHE A 349 -9.51 0.25 14.53
N LEU A 350 -8.29 -0.13 14.92
CA LEU A 350 -7.67 -1.38 14.46
C LEU A 350 -8.36 -2.62 15.03
N ASN A 351 -8.77 -2.58 16.30
CA ASN A 351 -9.61 -3.63 16.90
C ASN A 351 -10.91 -3.79 16.10
N ASN A 352 -11.64 -2.68 15.90
CA ASN A 352 -12.89 -2.70 15.16
C ASN A 352 -12.70 -3.14 13.70
N LEU A 353 -11.60 -2.76 13.05
CA LEU A 353 -11.29 -3.17 11.69
C LEU A 353 -11.06 -4.68 11.61
N LYS A 354 -10.23 -5.22 12.52
CA LYS A 354 -9.96 -6.67 12.61
C LYS A 354 -11.24 -7.47 12.83
N ASP A 355 -12.08 -7.03 13.78
CA ASP A 355 -13.37 -7.65 14.08
C ASP A 355 -14.30 -7.59 12.86
N ALA A 356 -14.36 -6.43 12.19
CA ALA A 356 -15.23 -6.26 11.06
C ALA A 356 -14.79 -7.10 9.85
N LEU A 357 -13.48 -7.26 9.61
CA LEU A 357 -12.96 -8.17 8.56
C LEU A 357 -13.27 -9.65 8.84
N SER A 358 -13.59 -10.00 10.09
CA SER A 358 -13.99 -11.34 10.50
C SER A 358 -15.52 -11.54 10.52
N SER A 359 -16.28 -10.49 10.20
CA SER A 359 -17.72 -10.45 10.40
C SER A 359 -18.52 -10.92 9.17
N ARG A 360 -19.71 -11.46 9.42
CA ARG A 360 -20.69 -11.78 8.37
C ARG A 360 -21.06 -10.55 7.54
N GLU A 361 -21.10 -9.35 8.14
CA GLU A 361 -21.40 -8.10 7.42
C GLU A 361 -20.34 -7.76 6.36
N PHE A 362 -19.08 -8.12 6.58
CA PHE A 362 -18.04 -7.95 5.57
C PHE A 362 -18.15 -9.02 4.49
N TYR A 363 -18.42 -10.27 4.86
CA TYR A 363 -18.49 -11.38 3.90
C TYR A 363 -19.65 -11.25 2.91
N THR A 364 -20.76 -10.61 3.28
CA THR A 364 -21.85 -10.34 2.32
C THR A 364 -21.43 -9.42 1.17
N LEU A 365 -20.34 -8.65 1.30
CA LEU A 365 -19.77 -7.86 0.20
C LEU A 365 -19.22 -8.73 -0.93
N LEU A 366 -18.98 -10.02 -0.65
CA LEU A 366 -18.41 -11.00 -1.58
C LEU A 366 -19.50 -11.84 -2.28
N GLY A 367 -20.77 -11.41 -2.22
CA GLY A 367 -21.91 -12.11 -2.81
C GLY A 367 -22.35 -13.35 -2.01
N ASN A 368 -23.46 -13.99 -2.42
CA ASN A 368 -24.02 -15.14 -1.72
C ASN A 368 -23.45 -16.52 -2.15
N GLN A 369 -22.56 -16.53 -3.15
CA GLN A 369 -21.99 -17.76 -3.74
C GLN A 369 -20.56 -18.05 -3.25
N THR A 370 -20.14 -17.39 -2.17
CA THR A 370 -18.86 -17.59 -1.51
C THR A 370 -19.06 -18.27 -0.16
N SER A 371 -18.06 -19.01 0.32
CA SER A 371 -18.11 -19.75 1.59
C SER A 371 -16.73 -19.78 2.26
N ASP A 372 -16.62 -20.45 3.41
CA ASP A 372 -15.37 -20.62 4.18
C ASP A 372 -14.61 -19.30 4.41
N HIS A 373 -15.36 -18.21 4.63
CA HIS A 373 -14.79 -16.89 4.83
C HIS A 373 -14.05 -16.81 6.15
N ARG A 374 -12.82 -16.29 6.12
CA ARG A 374 -12.02 -16.05 7.31
C ARG A 374 -11.03 -14.91 7.13
N LEU A 375 -10.81 -14.15 8.20
CA LEU A 375 -9.57 -13.44 8.38
C LEU A 375 -8.48 -14.50 8.65
N ASP A 376 -7.67 -14.78 7.64
CA ASP A 376 -6.69 -15.87 7.68
C ASP A 376 -5.44 -15.47 8.48
N VAL A 377 -5.01 -14.21 8.37
CA VAL A 377 -3.91 -13.67 9.18
C VAL A 377 -4.08 -12.16 9.39
N TRP A 378 -3.66 -11.70 10.57
CA TRP A 378 -3.41 -10.30 10.90
C TRP A 378 -1.98 -10.17 11.44
N ARG A 379 -1.16 -9.31 10.83
CA ARG A 379 0.19 -9.01 11.30
C ARG A 379 0.29 -7.56 11.75
N GLU A 380 0.85 -7.34 12.92
CA GLU A 380 1.07 -6.03 13.50
C GLU A 380 2.17 -6.07 14.56
N TYR A 381 3.16 -5.19 14.44
CA TYR A 381 4.29 -5.14 15.35
C TYR A 381 3.86 -4.81 16.78
N ALA A 382 4.43 -5.50 17.77
CA ALA A 382 4.23 -5.26 19.20
C ALA A 382 2.75 -5.16 19.62
N SER A 383 1.89 -5.96 18.99
CA SER A 383 0.45 -5.93 19.21
C SER A 383 -0.12 -7.33 19.48
N ASN A 384 -0.96 -7.44 20.51
CA ASN A 384 -1.71 -8.65 20.81
C ASN A 384 -2.75 -9.03 19.74
N ARG A 385 -2.96 -8.15 18.74
CA ARG A 385 -3.76 -8.45 17.57
C ARG A 385 -3.03 -9.33 16.55
N ASP A 386 -1.71 -9.44 16.59
CA ASP A 386 -0.98 -10.32 15.67
C ASP A 386 -1.42 -11.78 15.86
N THR A 387 -1.83 -12.44 14.78
CA THR A 387 -2.37 -13.80 14.84
C THR A 387 -1.30 -14.88 14.76
N ILE A 388 -0.05 -14.51 14.46
CA ILE A 388 1.09 -15.42 14.45
C ILE A 388 1.79 -15.35 15.80
N LYS A 389 2.27 -14.15 16.17
CA LYS A 389 3.02 -13.92 17.41
C LYS A 389 3.04 -12.43 17.71
N GLU A 390 2.76 -12.06 18.97
CA GLU A 390 3.05 -10.72 19.47
C GLU A 390 4.58 -10.55 19.58
N GLU A 391 5.20 -10.16 18.47
CA GLU A 391 6.64 -9.93 18.40
C GLU A 391 6.97 -8.49 18.82
N ARG A 392 7.82 -8.36 19.85
CA ARG A 392 8.24 -7.08 20.43
C ARG A 392 9.67 -6.71 20.06
N ASN A 393 10.40 -7.62 19.42
CA ASN A 393 11.67 -7.32 18.78
C ASN A 393 11.43 -7.00 17.29
N PHE A 394 11.79 -5.79 16.85
CA PHE A 394 11.52 -5.37 15.47
C PHE A 394 12.23 -6.23 14.44
N ASP A 395 13.44 -6.70 14.73
CA ASP A 395 14.22 -7.52 13.80
C ASP A 395 13.55 -8.88 13.60
N ASP A 396 13.12 -9.52 14.69
CA ASP A 396 12.37 -10.78 14.64
C ASP A 396 11.02 -10.61 13.92
N PHE A 397 10.38 -9.44 14.09
CA PHE A 397 9.14 -9.13 13.37
C PHE A 397 9.38 -9.02 11.87
N ILE A 398 10.42 -8.31 11.42
CA ILE A 398 10.76 -8.24 9.99
C ILE A 398 11.16 -9.61 9.44
N GLU A 399 11.96 -10.37 10.18
CA GLU A 399 12.37 -11.72 9.79
C GLU A 399 11.15 -12.64 9.59
N SER A 400 10.16 -12.56 10.47
CA SER A 400 8.88 -13.29 10.31
C SER A 400 7.96 -12.73 9.22
N LEU A 401 8.18 -11.50 8.71
CA LEU A 401 7.51 -11.01 7.51
C LEU A 401 8.19 -11.49 6.22
N LEU A 402 9.49 -11.77 6.26
CA LEU A 402 10.25 -12.35 5.14
C LEU A 402 9.97 -13.84 4.98
N ARG A 403 9.79 -14.55 6.10
CA ARG A 403 9.45 -15.97 6.11
C ARG A 403 7.95 -16.16 5.89
N GLU A 404 7.57 -17.30 5.33
CA GLU A 404 6.18 -17.74 5.37
C GLU A 404 6.05 -18.65 6.58
N ASP A 405 5.21 -18.28 7.54
CA ASP A 405 4.79 -19.22 8.57
C ASP A 405 4.00 -20.32 7.84
N LYS A 406 4.59 -21.53 7.80
CA LYS A 406 3.92 -22.73 7.30
C LYS A 406 2.87 -23.21 8.28
#